data_AF-A0A962XSZ4-F1
#
_entry.id   AF-A0A962XSZ4-F1
#
_cell.length_a   1.000
_cell.length_b   1.000
_cell.length_c   1.000
_cell.angle_alpha   90.00
_cell.angle_beta   90.00
_cell.angle_gamma   90.00
#
_symmetry.space_group_name_H-M   'P 1'
#
loop_
_entity.id
_entity.type
_entity.pdbx_description
1 polymer ?
#
loop_
_entity_poly.entity_id
_entity_poly.type
_entity_poly.pdbx_seq_one_letter_code
_entity_poly.pdbx_strand_id
1 'polypeptide(L)'
;LPQLALTLTNATVITAAIAADYFPADRARITPDRLAMSTGVLNLLLAPFGAFPMCHGAGGLVVQHRFGARTGLAPAIFGVTCLSLGLLLGEHALDLLAVLPLAAVGAMLLVAGFDLANSKRLRKAPLDELAVIVATAVACVVVNVAIGLVAGVLFEWLRRMLKVRGQAT
;
A
#
# COMPACT_ATOMS: atom_id res chain seq x y z
N LEU A 1 -12.82 -0.01 3.33
CA LEU A 1 -12.99 -1.47 3.22
C LEU A 1 -11.94 -2.13 2.31
N PRO A 2 -11.78 -1.79 1.01
CA PRO A 2 -10.75 -2.41 0.15
C PRO A 2 -9.32 -2.05 0.56
N GLN A 3 -9.12 -0.83 1.08
CA GLN A 3 -7.84 -0.37 1.64
C GLN A 3 -7.35 -1.26 2.79
N LEU A 4 -8.23 -1.99 3.50
CA LEU A 4 -7.83 -2.79 4.66
C LEU A 4 -6.88 -3.92 4.26
N ALA A 5 -7.21 -4.66 3.20
CA ALA A 5 -6.36 -5.76 2.74
C ALA A 5 -4.98 -5.24 2.30
N LEU A 6 -4.94 -4.13 1.56
CA LEU A 6 -3.71 -3.50 1.10
C LEU A 6 -2.88 -2.93 2.25
N THR A 7 -3.52 -2.24 3.20
CA THR A 7 -2.86 -1.69 4.39
C THR A 7 -2.32 -2.80 5.29
N LEU A 8 -3.05 -3.89 5.51
CA LEU A 8 -2.56 -5.01 6.31
C LEU A 8 -1.36 -5.71 5.66
N THR A 9 -1.42 -5.99 4.36
CA THR A 9 -0.28 -6.68 3.72
C THR A 9 0.88 -5.73 3.48
N ASN A 10 0.68 -4.63 2.75
CA ASN A 10 1.75 -3.71 2.39
C ASN A 10 2.26 -2.95 3.63
N ALA A 11 1.35 -2.36 4.39
CA ALA A 11 1.71 -1.35 5.38
C ALA A 11 1.93 -1.86 6.80
N THR A 12 1.52 -3.10 7.11
CA THR A 12 1.83 -3.70 8.42
C THR A 12 2.76 -4.91 8.28
N VAL A 13 2.35 -5.96 7.57
CA VAL A 13 3.14 -7.21 7.51
C VAL A 13 4.44 -7.05 6.72
N ILE A 14 4.36 -6.62 5.45
CA ILE A 14 5.55 -6.48 4.59
C ILE A 14 6.44 -5.36 5.12
N THR A 15 5.85 -4.24 5.53
CA THR A 15 6.63 -3.13 6.11
C THR A 15 7.35 -3.55 7.39
N ALA A 16 6.71 -4.29 8.30
CA ALA A 16 7.37 -4.79 9.51
C ALA A 16 8.52 -5.76 9.18
N ALA A 17 8.32 -6.67 8.21
CA ALA A 17 9.37 -7.59 7.79
C ALA A 17 10.59 -6.84 7.22
N ILE A 18 10.37 -5.92 6.28
CA ILE A 18 11.45 -5.12 5.66
C ILE A 18 12.13 -4.23 6.70
N ALA A 19 11.36 -3.58 7.57
CA ALA A 19 11.90 -2.73 8.63
C ALA A 19 12.76 -3.54 9.61
N ALA A 20 12.34 -4.76 9.99
CA ALA A 20 13.11 -5.63 10.86
C ALA A 20 14.44 -6.08 10.22
N ASP A 21 14.48 -6.25 8.89
CA ASP A 21 15.70 -6.59 8.15
C ASP A 21 16.64 -5.38 8.02
N TYR A 22 16.11 -4.17 7.82
CA TYR A 22 16.93 -2.94 7.72
C TYR A 22 17.42 -2.42 9.09
N PHE A 23 16.65 -2.64 10.16
CA PHE A 23 16.95 -2.13 11.50
C PHE A 23 17.00 -3.28 12.52
N PRO A 24 18.02 -4.15 12.45
CA PRO A 24 18.08 -5.35 13.28
C PRO A 24 18.17 -5.04 14.79
N ALA A 25 18.78 -3.92 15.16
CA ALA A 25 18.85 -3.47 16.56
C ALA A 25 17.48 -3.17 17.17
N ASP A 26 16.51 -2.74 16.35
CA ASP A 26 15.16 -2.37 16.77
C ASP A 26 14.12 -3.47 16.51
N ARG A 27 14.56 -4.64 16.01
CA ARG A 27 13.68 -5.75 15.60
C ARG A 27 12.64 -6.14 16.64
N ALA A 28 13.01 -6.16 17.92
CA ALA A 28 12.08 -6.48 19.02
C ALA A 28 10.88 -5.52 19.13
N ARG A 29 11.03 -4.30 18.61
CA ARG A 29 10.00 -3.24 18.62
C ARG A 29 9.20 -3.16 17.32
N ILE A 30 9.70 -3.75 16.24
CA ILE A 30 9.11 -3.70 14.90
C ILE A 30 8.17 -4.90 14.75
N THR A 31 6.89 -4.70 15.11
CA THR A 31 5.86 -5.73 14.97
C THR A 31 4.68 -5.24 14.13
N PRO A 32 4.00 -6.13 13.37
CA PRO A 32 2.80 -5.77 12.61
C PRO A 32 1.74 -5.09 13.48
N ASP A 33 1.55 -5.57 14.71
CA ASP A 33 0.57 -5.01 15.66
C ASP A 33 0.90 -3.57 16.03
N ARG A 34 2.19 -3.27 16.28
CA ARG A 34 2.62 -1.90 16.58
C ARG A 34 2.49 -0.97 15.38
N LEU A 35 2.74 -1.46 14.17
CA LEU A 35 2.51 -0.70 12.94
C LEU A 35 1.02 -0.47 12.68
N ALA A 36 0.17 -1.46 12.95
CA ALA A 36 -1.28 -1.32 12.86
C ALA A 36 -1.81 -0.30 13.87
N MET A 37 -1.38 -0.40 15.13
CA MET A 37 -1.79 0.50 16.21
C MET A 37 -1.33 1.94 15.95
N SER A 38 -0.07 2.16 15.59
CA SER A 38 0.43 3.50 15.27
C SER A 38 -0.30 4.13 14.08
N THR A 39 -0.55 3.34 13.02
CA THR A 39 -1.35 3.80 11.87
C THR A 39 -2.76 4.17 12.30
N GLY A 40 -3.45 3.31 13.07
CA GLY A 40 -4.83 3.56 13.51
C GLY A 40 -4.95 4.78 14.41
N VAL A 41 -4.07 4.89 15.42
CA VAL A 41 -4.04 6.02 16.36
C VAL A 41 -3.77 7.32 15.62
N LEU A 42 -2.75 7.36 14.75
CA LEU A 42 -2.41 8.59 14.03
C LEU A 42 -3.52 9.04 13.09
N ASN A 43 -4.17 8.12 12.37
CA ASN A 43 -5.30 8.47 11.52
C ASN A 43 -6.50 8.98 12.33
N LEU A 44 -6.80 8.37 13.48
CA LEU A 44 -7.90 8.82 14.33
C LEU A 44 -7.63 10.21 14.91
N LEU A 45 -6.38 10.47 15.32
CA LEU A 45 -5.97 11.78 15.83
C LEU A 45 -5.96 12.86 14.76
N LEU A 46 -5.61 12.52 13.52
CA LEU A 46 -5.49 13.47 12.41
C LEU A 46 -6.80 13.69 11.64
N ALA A 47 -7.77 12.78 11.73
CA ALA A 47 -9.06 12.89 11.04
C ALA A 47 -9.81 14.22 11.31
N PRO A 48 -9.86 14.77 12.54
CA PRO A 48 -10.51 16.06 12.81
C PRO A 48 -9.84 17.24 12.11
N PHE A 49 -8.58 17.10 11.71
CA PHE A 49 -7.82 18.11 10.98
C PHE A 49 -7.97 17.98 9.45
N GLY A 50 -8.89 17.13 8.98
CA GLY A 50 -9.12 16.89 7.55
C GLY A 50 -8.05 16.04 6.88
N ALA A 51 -7.26 15.29 7.65
CA ALA A 51 -6.23 14.42 7.08
C ALA A 51 -6.83 13.26 6.29
N PHE A 52 -6.26 12.97 5.13
CA PHE A 52 -6.59 11.78 4.36
C PHE A 52 -6.06 10.51 5.04
N PRO A 53 -6.70 9.35 4.83
CA PRO A 53 -6.23 8.08 5.38
C PRO A 53 -4.80 7.73 4.92
N MET A 54 -3.91 7.47 5.87
CA MET A 54 -2.49 7.18 5.64
C MET A 54 -2.05 5.84 6.26
N CYS A 55 -0.90 5.32 5.83
CA CYS A 55 -0.30 4.10 6.38
C CYS A 55 1.23 4.11 6.27
N HIS A 56 1.89 3.17 6.95
CA HIS A 56 3.34 2.99 6.83
C HIS A 56 3.66 2.27 5.51
N GLY A 57 4.03 2.97 4.44
CA GLY A 57 4.27 2.32 3.14
C GLY A 57 5.61 1.59 3.04
N ALA A 58 5.61 0.29 2.70
CA ALA A 58 6.83 -0.50 2.50
C ALA A 58 7.73 0.09 1.41
N GLY A 59 7.13 0.54 0.30
CA GLY A 59 7.86 1.15 -0.81
C GLY A 59 8.58 2.43 -0.41
N GLY A 60 7.92 3.30 0.37
CA GLY A 60 8.53 4.52 0.89
C GLY A 60 9.73 4.23 1.78
N LEU A 61 9.60 3.24 2.67
CA LEU A 61 10.69 2.77 3.53
C LEU A 61 11.89 2.27 2.72
N VAL A 62 11.66 1.41 1.72
CA VAL A 62 12.71 0.86 0.85
C VAL A 62 13.44 1.95 0.08
N VAL A 63 12.70 2.92 -0.46
CA VAL A 63 13.26 4.05 -1.20
C VAL A 63 14.14 4.90 -0.30
N GLN A 64 13.64 5.31 0.87
CA GLN A 64 14.41 6.13 1.81
C GLN A 64 15.68 5.40 2.27
N HIS A 65 15.58 4.11 2.59
CA HIS A 65 16.74 3.31 2.96
C HIS A 65 17.74 3.19 1.80
N ARG A 66 17.27 3.02 0.56
CA ARG A 66 18.12 2.97 -0.65
C ARG A 66 18.86 4.30 -0.90
N PHE A 67 18.26 5.43 -0.55
CA PHE A 67 18.90 6.75 -0.60
C PHE A 67 19.77 7.08 0.62
N GLY A 68 20.02 6.11 1.51
CA GLY A 68 20.97 6.27 2.61
C GLY A 68 20.34 6.61 3.96
N ALA A 69 19.01 6.69 4.07
CA ALA A 69 18.37 6.88 5.37
C ALA A 69 18.63 5.65 6.26
N ARG A 70 19.13 5.89 7.48
CA ARG A 70 19.37 4.85 8.51
C ARG A 70 18.65 5.14 9.83
N THR A 71 17.90 6.23 9.88
CA THR A 71 17.16 6.67 11.06
C THR A 71 15.82 7.29 10.62
N GLY A 72 14.95 7.57 11.57
CA GLY A 72 13.69 8.29 11.35
C GLY A 72 13.85 9.77 10.96
N LEU A 73 15.08 10.29 10.81
CA LEU A 73 15.31 11.68 10.45
C LEU A 73 14.83 12.00 9.03
N ALA A 74 15.02 11.10 8.07
CA ALA A 74 14.60 11.33 6.69
C ALA A 74 13.07 11.56 6.56
N PRO A 75 12.19 10.68 7.10
CA PRO A 75 10.76 10.95 7.09
C PRO A 75 10.37 12.15 7.98
N ALA A 76 11.10 12.44 9.05
CA ALA A 76 10.84 13.62 9.88
C ALA A 76 11.13 14.93 9.13
N ILE A 77 12.26 15.04 8.43
CA ILE A 77 12.61 16.20 7.61
C ILE A 77 11.57 16.39 6.49
N PHE A 78 11.17 15.30 5.83
CA PHE A 78 10.10 15.34 4.82
C PHE A 78 8.79 15.89 5.41
N GLY A 79 8.34 15.35 6.54
CA GLY A 79 7.12 15.80 7.22
C GLY A 79 7.18 17.26 7.67
N VAL A 80 8.29 17.68 8.28
CA VAL A 80 8.51 19.07 8.71
C VAL A 80 8.52 20.03 7.52
N THR A 81 9.14 19.63 6.41
CA THR A 81 9.16 20.44 5.18
C THR A 81 7.75 20.61 4.61
N CYS A 82 6.97 19.53 4.51
CA CYS A 82 5.57 19.59 4.06
C CYS A 82 4.70 20.45 5.00
N LEU A 83 4.88 20.29 6.31
CA LEU A 83 4.18 21.08 7.32
C LEU A 83 4.55 22.57 7.21
N SER A 84 5.83 22.89 7.02
CA SER A 84 6.30 24.26 6.85
C SER A 84 5.72 24.90 5.58
N LEU A 85 5.69 24.15 4.48
CA LEU A 85 5.07 24.62 3.23
C LEU A 85 3.58 24.93 3.44
N GLY A 86 2.84 24.02 4.08
CA GLY A 86 1.42 24.21 4.35
C GLY A 86 1.13 25.41 5.26
N LEU A 87 1.91 25.59 6.33
CA LEU A 87 1.71 26.67 7.31
C LEU A 87 2.18 28.04 6.82
N LEU A 88 3.26 28.11 6.03
CA LEU A 88 3.85 29.37 5.59
C LEU A 88 3.25 29.88 4.26
N LEU A 89 2.98 28.99 3.31
CA LEU A 89 2.50 29.36 1.98
C LEU A 89 0.98 29.21 1.83
N GLY A 90 0.32 28.38 2.65
CA GLY A 90 -1.12 28.16 2.55
C GLY A 90 -1.54 27.71 1.15
N GLU A 91 -2.48 28.44 0.54
CA GLU A 91 -2.98 28.13 -0.81
C GLU A 91 -1.89 28.26 -1.90
N HIS A 92 -0.90 29.13 -1.71
CA HIS A 92 0.23 29.28 -2.65
C HIS A 92 1.15 28.07 -2.70
N ALA A 93 1.07 27.16 -1.72
CA ALA A 93 1.76 25.88 -1.80
C ALA A 93 1.23 25.03 -2.97
N LEU A 94 -0.07 25.14 -3.28
CA LEU A 94 -0.67 24.43 -4.42
C LEU A 94 -0.15 24.98 -5.74
N ASP A 95 0.06 26.29 -5.85
CA ASP A 95 0.66 26.91 -7.04
C ASP A 95 2.08 26.41 -7.29
N LEU A 96 2.87 26.28 -6.20
CA LEU A 96 4.23 25.72 -6.28
C LEU A 96 4.21 24.25 -6.70
N LEU A 97 3.28 23.46 -6.16
CA LEU A 97 3.12 22.06 -6.54
C LEU A 97 2.57 21.89 -7.96
N ALA A 98 1.79 22.85 -8.47
CA ALA A 98 1.26 22.86 -9.84
C ALA A 98 2.35 23.06 -10.90
N VAL A 99 3.57 23.47 -10.52
CA VAL A 99 4.76 23.45 -11.39
C VAL A 99 5.09 22.02 -11.83
N LEU A 100 4.72 21.02 -11.03
CA LEU A 100 4.94 19.62 -11.38
C LEU A 100 3.97 19.22 -12.52
N PRO A 101 4.48 18.88 -13.72
CA PRO A 101 3.60 18.61 -14.85
C PRO A 101 2.76 17.36 -14.56
N LEU A 102 1.43 17.48 -14.70
CA LEU A 102 0.50 16.38 -14.44
C LEU A 102 0.83 15.13 -15.29
N ALA A 103 1.38 15.34 -16.49
CA ALA A 103 1.88 14.27 -17.35
C ALA A 103 3.00 13.46 -16.70
N ALA A 104 3.93 14.08 -15.96
CA ALA A 104 4.99 13.37 -15.26
C ALA A 104 4.43 12.56 -14.09
N VAL A 105 3.51 13.11 -13.30
CA VAL A 105 2.83 12.37 -12.23
C VAL A 105 2.05 11.19 -12.81
N GLY A 106 1.31 11.40 -13.89
CA GLY A 106 0.59 10.34 -14.60
C GLY A 106 1.54 9.25 -15.11
N ALA A 107 2.67 9.63 -15.71
CA ALA A 107 3.69 8.68 -16.16
C ALA A 107 4.26 7.86 -15.00
N MET A 108 4.56 8.50 -13.86
CA MET A 108 5.03 7.79 -12.65
C MET A 108 3.99 6.80 -12.13
N LEU A 109 2.71 7.19 -12.11
CA LEU A 109 1.62 6.32 -11.68
C LEU A 109 1.40 5.14 -12.64
N LEU A 110 1.50 5.37 -13.95
CA LEU A 110 1.41 4.31 -14.95
C LEU A 110 2.55 3.31 -14.80
N VAL A 111 3.78 3.78 -14.63
CA VAL A 111 4.96 2.92 -14.43
C VAL A 111 4.82 2.12 -13.13
N ALA A 112 4.44 2.76 -12.02
CA ALA A 112 4.24 2.07 -10.74
C ALA A 112 3.09 1.04 -10.82
N GLY A 113 1.99 1.40 -11.48
CA GLY A 113 0.88 0.49 -11.72
C GLY A 113 1.27 -0.71 -12.59
N PHE A 114 2.04 -0.48 -13.65
CA PHE A 114 2.57 -1.54 -14.51
C PHE A 114 3.52 -2.46 -13.75
N ASP A 115 4.44 -1.92 -12.95
CA ASP A 115 5.37 -2.72 -12.15
C ASP A 115 4.63 -3.61 -11.15
N LEU A 116 3.57 -3.08 -10.51
CA LEU A 116 2.73 -3.85 -9.59
C LEU A 116 1.90 -4.92 -10.31
N ALA A 117 1.36 -4.61 -11.50
CA ALA A 117 0.61 -5.56 -12.32
C ALA A 117 1.50 -6.68 -12.89
N ASN A 118 2.76 -6.35 -13.19
CA ASN A 118 3.72 -7.26 -13.81
C ASN A 118 4.41 -8.21 -12.81
N SER A 119 3.61 -8.92 -12.02
CA SER A 119 4.13 -9.87 -11.03
C SER A 119 4.54 -11.21 -11.67
N LYS A 120 5.71 -11.71 -11.29
CA LYS A 120 6.17 -13.08 -11.65
C LYS A 120 5.15 -14.16 -11.24
N ARG A 121 4.40 -13.90 -10.17
CA ARG A 121 3.38 -14.82 -9.64
C ARG A 121 2.17 -14.91 -10.56
N LEU A 122 1.78 -13.80 -11.19
CA LEU A 122 0.71 -13.76 -12.19
C LEU A 122 1.10 -14.53 -13.45
N ARG A 123 2.34 -14.36 -13.90
CA ARG A 123 2.87 -15.05 -15.11
C ARG A 123 2.96 -16.57 -14.95
N LYS A 124 3.09 -17.08 -13.73
CA LYS A 124 3.20 -18.51 -13.42
C LYS A 124 1.89 -19.11 -12.88
N ALA A 125 0.83 -18.31 -12.78
CA ALA A 125 -0.44 -18.77 -12.23
C ALA A 125 -1.11 -19.76 -13.20
N PRO A 126 -1.66 -20.89 -12.72
CA PRO A 126 -2.46 -21.78 -13.54
C PRO A 126 -3.76 -21.08 -13.99
N LEU A 127 -4.39 -21.58 -15.05
CA LEU A 127 -5.55 -20.93 -15.68
C LEU A 127 -6.73 -20.70 -14.71
N ASP A 128 -6.92 -21.59 -13.74
CA ASP A 128 -7.97 -21.47 -12.72
C ASP A 128 -7.68 -20.35 -11.70
N GLU A 129 -6.41 -20.08 -11.39
CA GLU A 129 -6.00 -18.93 -10.56
C GLU A 129 -6.11 -17.63 -11.33
N LEU A 130 -5.64 -17.66 -12.58
CA LEU A 130 -5.69 -16.51 -13.45
C LEU A 130 -7.13 -16.04 -13.68
N ALA A 131 -8.08 -16.97 -13.84
CA ALA A 131 -9.50 -16.65 -13.96
C ALA A 131 -10.03 -15.89 -12.74
N VAL A 132 -9.71 -16.33 -11.52
CA VAL A 132 -10.13 -15.64 -10.28
C VAL A 132 -9.49 -14.25 -10.18
N ILE A 133 -8.19 -14.14 -10.51
CA ILE A 133 -7.48 -12.85 -10.47
C ILE A 133 -8.08 -11.86 -11.49
N VAL A 134 -8.32 -12.29 -12.72
CA VAL A 134 -8.92 -11.45 -13.78
C VAL A 134 -10.35 -11.06 -13.41
N ALA A 135 -11.16 -12.00 -12.91
CA ALA A 135 -12.52 -11.70 -12.46
C ALA A 135 -12.54 -10.66 -11.33
N THR A 136 -11.62 -10.80 -10.36
CA THR A 136 -11.42 -9.83 -9.27
C THR A 136 -11.03 -8.46 -9.81
N ALA A 137 -10.08 -8.42 -10.75
CA ALA A 137 -9.62 -7.17 -11.36
C ALA A 137 -10.75 -6.46 -12.14
N VAL A 138 -11.52 -7.20 -12.93
CA VAL A 138 -12.68 -6.65 -13.66
C VAL A 138 -13.72 -6.12 -12.69
N ALA A 139 -14.05 -6.85 -11.62
CA ALA A 139 -14.99 -6.39 -10.59
C ALA A 139 -14.50 -5.12 -9.88
N CYS A 140 -13.20 -5.01 -9.60
CA CYS A 140 -12.59 -3.81 -9.02
C CYS A 140 -12.76 -2.57 -9.94
N VAL A 141 -12.58 -2.74 -11.25
CA VAL A 141 -12.63 -1.65 -12.24
C VAL A 141 -14.07 -1.25 -12.57
N VAL A 142 -14.95 -2.23 -12.80
CA VAL A 142 -16.32 -1.97 -13.27
C VAL A 142 -17.24 -1.54 -12.14
N VAL A 143 -17.07 -2.09 -10.94
CA VAL A 143 -18.02 -1.89 -9.84
C VAL A 143 -17.42 -1.01 -8.75
N ASN A 144 -16.42 -1.53 -8.04
CA ASN A 144 -15.54 -0.81 -7.11
C ASN A 144 -14.62 -1.82 -6.44
N VAL A 145 -13.54 -1.32 -5.84
CA VAL A 145 -12.53 -2.15 -5.19
C VAL A 145 -13.09 -2.93 -3.99
N ALA A 146 -14.11 -2.41 -3.29
CA ALA A 146 -14.68 -3.10 -2.13
C ALA A 146 -15.41 -4.39 -2.55
N ILE A 147 -16.28 -4.29 -3.55
CA ILE A 147 -17.01 -5.42 -4.12
C ILE A 147 -16.04 -6.37 -4.83
N GLY A 148 -15.06 -5.82 -5.56
CA GLY A 148 -14.01 -6.63 -6.17
C GLY A 148 -13.27 -7.49 -5.15
N LEU A 149 -12.86 -6.93 -4.01
CA LEU A 149 -12.23 -7.69 -2.93
C LEU A 149 -13.13 -8.81 -2.40
N VAL A 150 -14.40 -8.51 -2.08
CA VAL A 150 -15.35 -9.49 -1.55
C VAL A 150 -15.58 -10.62 -2.56
N ALA A 151 -15.84 -10.27 -3.82
CA ALA A 151 -16.03 -11.24 -4.89
C ALA A 151 -14.78 -12.11 -5.10
N GLY A 152 -13.59 -11.50 -5.12
CA GLY A 152 -12.33 -12.23 -5.27
C GLY A 152 -12.07 -13.23 -4.14
N VAL A 153 -12.35 -12.86 -2.89
CA VAL A 153 -12.24 -13.77 -1.73
C VAL A 153 -13.23 -14.93 -1.86
N LEU A 154 -14.48 -14.65 -2.25
CA LEU A 154 -15.50 -15.68 -2.43
C LEU A 154 -15.16 -16.64 -3.58
N PHE A 155 -14.69 -16.14 -4.72
CA PHE A 155 -14.29 -16.96 -5.85
C PHE A 155 -13.08 -17.84 -5.53
N GLU A 156 -12.08 -17.29 -4.83
CA GLU A 156 -10.92 -18.07 -4.39
C GLU A 156 -11.31 -19.15 -3.36
N TRP A 157 -12.22 -18.82 -2.44
CA TRP A 157 -12.74 -19.78 -1.47
C TRP A 157 -13.49 -20.94 -2.14
N LEU A 158 -14.38 -20.62 -3.10
CA LEU A 158 -15.12 -21.62 -3.87
C LEU A 158 -14.19 -22.51 -4.70
N ARG A 159 -13.18 -21.93 -5.37
CA ARG A 159 -12.18 -22.68 -6.13
C ARG A 159 -11.45 -23.70 -5.27
N ARG A 160 -11.03 -23.30 -4.06
CA ARG A 160 -10.35 -24.20 -3.10
C ARG A 160 -11.26 -25.34 -2.67
N MET A 161 -12.53 -25.06 -2.37
CA MET A 161 -13.52 -26.08 -2.01
C MET A 161 -13.71 -27.12 -3.12
N LEU A 162 -13.80 -26.68 -4.38
CA LEU A 162 -13.97 -27.57 -5.53
C LEU A 162 -12.72 -28.42 -5.80
N LYS A 163 -11.51 -27.84 -5.68
CA LYS A 163 -10.24 -28.58 -5.82
C LYS A 163 -10.05 -29.64 -4.74
N VAL A 164 -10.40 -29.35 -3.48
CA VAL A 164 -10.32 -30.31 -2.37
C VAL A 164 -11.28 -31.48 -2.58
N ARG A 165 -12.50 -31.21 -3.07
CA ARG A 165 -13.47 -32.26 -3.40
C ARG A 165 -13.04 -33.15 -4.57
N GLY A 166 -12.38 -32.58 -5.59
CA GLY A 166 -11.88 -33.35 -6.73
C GLY A 166 -10.63 -34.20 -6.46
N GLN A 167 -9.99 -34.06 -5.30
CA GLN A 167 -8.87 -34.90 -4.86
C GLN A 167 -9.29 -36.03 -3.89
N ALA A 168 -10.56 -36.01 -3.44
CA ALA A 168 -11.12 -36.99 -2.51
C ALA A 168 -11.95 -38.09 -3.20
N THR A 169 -11.95 -38.12 -4.53
CA THR A 169 -12.55 -39.13 -5.43
C THR A 169 -11.47 -39.67 -6.35
#